data_AF-X1A0G8-F1
#
_entry.id   AF-X1A0G8-F1
#
_cell.length_a   1.000
_cell.length_b   1.000
_cell.length_c   1.000
_cell.angle_alpha   90.00
_cell.angle_beta   90.00
_cell.angle_gamma   90.00
#
_symmetry.space_group_name_H-M   'P 1'
#
loop_
_entity.id
_entity.type
_entity.pdbx_description
1 polymer ?
#
loop_
_entity_poly.entity_id
_entity_poly.type
_entity_poly.pdbx_seq_one_letter_code
_entity_poly.pdbx_strand_id
1 'polypeptide(L)' 'MKPIVSLSYFHRKIGPLVYYSFPENVLDARLYVRIANIMDQAIEEGFFTHSIEDLNSMNYYFEIYSEIARG' A
#
# COMPACT_ATOMS: atom_id res chain seq x y z
N MET A 1 -1.07 -15.49 14.30
CA MET A 1 -0.72 -14.44 13.32
C MET A 1 -2.00 -13.67 13.00
N LYS A 2 -2.05 -12.35 13.21
CA LYS A 2 -3.24 -11.55 12.90
C LYS A 2 -3.09 -10.99 11.49
N PRO A 3 -4.05 -11.21 10.58
CA PRO A 3 -4.00 -10.62 9.25
C PRO A 3 -4.07 -9.10 9.36
N ILE A 4 -3.25 -8.40 8.55
CA ILE A 4 -3.26 -6.94 8.47
C ILE A 4 -3.79 -6.56 7.11
N VAL A 5 -4.77 -5.66 7.13
CA VAL A 5 -5.41 -5.11 5.95
C VAL A 5 -5.04 -3.64 5.86
N SER A 6 -4.38 -3.24 4.78
CA SER A 6 -4.07 -1.84 4.50
C SER A 6 -4.77 -1.37 3.23
N LEU A 7 -5.38 -0.20 3.31
CA LEU A 7 -5.81 0.57 2.13
C LEU A 7 -4.80 1.68 1.91
N SER A 8 -4.26 1.70 0.70
CA SER A 8 -3.19 2.60 0.33
C SER A 8 -3.49 3.20 -1.05
N TYR A 9 -2.97 4.39 -1.31
CA TYR A 9 -3.18 5.08 -2.58
C TYR A 9 -1.91 5.82 -2.99
N PHE A 10 -1.74 6.03 -4.30
CA PHE A 10 -0.62 6.80 -4.83
C PHE A 10 -0.99 8.28 -4.93
N HIS A 11 -0.28 9.14 -4.19
CA HIS A 11 -0.43 10.58 -4.28
C HIS A 11 0.66 11.16 -5.19
N ARG A 12 0.32 11.63 -6.39
CA ARG A 12 1.28 12.14 -7.40
C ARG A 12 2.43 13.02 -6.91
N LYS A 13 2.20 13.92 -5.93
CA LYS A 13 3.23 14.82 -5.40
C LYS A 13 4.11 14.20 -4.30
N ILE A 14 3.61 13.18 -3.61
CA ILE A 14 4.20 12.67 -2.35
C ILE A 14 4.67 11.22 -2.51
N GLY A 15 4.07 10.47 -3.43
CA GLY A 15 4.28 9.04 -3.63
C GLY A 15 3.19 8.20 -2.95
N PRO A 16 3.43 6.90 -2.79
CA PRO A 16 2.48 5.98 -2.16
C PRO A 16 2.29 6.28 -0.68
N LEU A 17 1.03 6.30 -0.24
CA LEU A 17 0.61 6.56 1.13
C LEU A 17 -0.34 5.47 1.60
N VAL A 18 -0.15 4.99 2.84
CA VAL A 18 -1.16 4.16 3.52
C VAL A 18 -2.22 5.09 4.11
N TYR A 19 -3.47 4.95 3.64
CA TYR A 19 -4.62 5.72 4.11
C TYR A 19 -5.28 5.09 5.34
N TYR A 20 -5.35 3.76 5.38
CA TYR A 20 -5.98 3.03 6.47
C TYR A 20 -5.26 1.70 6.71
N SER A 21 -5.21 1.26 7.96
CA SER A 21 -4.68 -0.04 8.34
C SER A 21 -5.51 -0.65 9.47
N PHE A 22 -5.81 -1.93 9.37
CA PHE A 22 -6.45 -2.70 10.42
C PHE A 22 -5.60 -3.93 10.78
N PRO A 23 -5.33 -4.19 12.08
CA PRO A 23 -5.66 -3.35 13.24
C PRO A 23 -4.94 -2.00 13.23
N GLU A 24 -5.50 -0.99 13.90
CA GLU A 24 -4.88 0.34 14.00
C GLU A 24 -3.51 0.27 14.69
N ASN A 25 -2.59 1.15 14.30
CA ASN A 25 -1.25 1.30 14.88
C ASN A 25 -0.33 0.07 14.78
N VAL A 26 -0.65 -0.91 13.92
CA VAL A 26 0.23 -2.07 13.69
C VAL A 26 1.35 -1.74 12.69
N LEU A 27 1.16 -0.72 11.86
CA LEU A 27 2.18 -0.24 10.94
C LEU A 27 3.06 0.80 11.62
N ASP A 28 4.26 0.39 12.03
CA ASP A 28 5.30 1.35 12.41
C ASP A 28 5.85 2.09 11.17
N ALA A 29 6.66 3.13 11.39
CA ALA A 29 7.25 3.92 10.31
C ALA A 29 8.11 3.09 9.33
N ARG A 30 8.69 1.98 9.78
CA ARG A 30 9.55 1.12 8.96
C ARG A 30 8.70 0.23 8.04
N LEU A 31 7.65 -0.37 8.57
CA LEU A 31 6.65 -1.13 7.80
C LEU A 31 5.92 -0.23 6.81
N TYR A 32 5.62 1.01 7.20
CA TYR A 32 5.03 2.02 6.32
C TYR A 32 5.90 2.26 5.07
N VAL A 33 7.20 2.52 5.26
CA VAL A 33 8.15 2.74 4.15
C VAL A 33 8.25 1.49 3.26
N ARG A 34 8.22 0.29 3.85
CA ARG A 34 8.24 -0.96 3.06
C ARG A 34 6.99 -1.14 2.21
N ILE A 35 5.80 -0.91 2.76
CA ILE A 35 4.55 -1.01 2.01
C ILE A 35 4.53 0.03 0.88
N ALA A 36 4.98 1.25 1.17
CA ALA A 36 5.13 2.30 0.16
C ALA A 36 6.05 1.87 -0.99
N ASN A 37 7.22 1.30 -0.70
CA ASN A 37 8.15 0.80 -1.73
C ASN A 37 7.58 -0.35 -2.56
N ILE A 38 6.82 -1.26 -1.94
CA ILE A 38 6.18 -2.38 -2.66
C ILE A 38 5.12 -1.82 -3.62
N MET A 39 4.35 -0.82 -3.18
CA MET A 39 3.35 -0.16 -4.04
C MET A 39 3.97 0.63 -5.18
N ASP A 40 5.11 1.27 -4.98
CA ASP A 40 5.84 1.99 -6.03
C ASP A 40 6.31 1.04 -7.15
N GLN A 41 6.41 -0.26 -6.86
CA GLN A 41 6.76 -1.31 -7.82
C GLN A 41 5.54 -2.04 -8.39
N ALA A 42 4.34 -1.79 -7.88
CA ALA A 42 3.11 -2.42 -8.38
C ALA A 42 2.73 -1.77 -9.72
N ILE A 43 2.70 -2.58 -10.77
CA ILE A 43 2.46 -2.14 -12.17
C ILE A 43 1.16 -2.68 -12.75
N GLU A 44 0.48 -3.60 -12.06
CA GLU A 44 -0.79 -4.18 -12.49
C GLU A 44 -1.83 -4.11 -11.37
N GLU A 45 -3.04 -3.65 -11.70
CA GLU A 45 -4.17 -3.65 -10.77
C GLU A 45 -4.48 -5.08 -10.31
N GLY A 46 -4.66 -5.25 -9.00
CA GLY A 46 -5.01 -6.54 -8.42
C GLY A 46 -4.53 -6.73 -6.98
N PHE A 47 -4.82 -7.93 -6.48
CA PHE A 47 -4.34 -8.36 -5.16
C PHE A 47 -2.91 -8.86 -5.23
N PHE A 48 -2.10 -8.43 -4.28
CA PHE A 48 -0.76 -8.96 -4.07
C PHE A 48 -0.49 -9.14 -2.58
N THR A 49 0.28 -10.16 -2.26
CA THR A 49 0.65 -10.53 -0.90
C THR A 49 2.15 -10.39 -0.73
N HIS A 50 2.55 -9.82 0.41
CA HIS A 50 3.94 -9.72 0.78
C HIS A 50 4.12 -10.17 2.23
N SER A 51 5.04 -11.11 2.41
CA SER A 51 5.56 -11.50 3.72
C SER A 51 6.71 -10.57 4.07
N ILE A 52 6.57 -9.86 5.19
CA ILE A 52 7.54 -8.91 5.73
C ILE A 52 7.83 -9.35 7.16
N GLU A 53 8.99 -9.98 7.39
CA GLU A 53 9.34 -10.53 8.72
C GLU A 53 8.23 -11.44 9.25
N ASP A 54 7.67 -11.16 10.43
CA ASP A 54 6.62 -11.95 11.06
C ASP A 54 5.20 -11.55 10.60
N LEU A 55 5.11 -10.74 9.53
CA LEU A 55 3.91 -10.04 9.10
C LEU A 55 3.54 -10.44 7.67
N ASN A 56 2.31 -10.91 7.49
CA ASN A 56 1.74 -11.12 6.17
C ASN A 56 0.78 -9.97 5.86
N SER A 57 1.12 -9.19 4.83
CA SER A 57 0.27 -8.12 4.32
C SER A 57 -0.41 -8.56 3.04
N MET A 58 -1.69 -8.22 2.92
CA MET A 58 -2.45 -8.35 1.68
C MET A 58 -2.89 -6.96 1.25
N ASN A 59 -2.55 -6.60 0.03
CA ASN A 59 -2.79 -5.28 -0.53
C ASN A 59 -3.56 -5.43 -1.84
N TYR A 60 -4.35 -4.41 -2.17
CA TYR A 60 -5.02 -4.28 -3.46
C TYR A 60 -4.51 -3.00 -4.12
N TYR A 61 -3.83 -3.13 -5.26
CA TYR A 61 -3.42 -1.99 -6.08
C TYR A 61 -4.52 -1.71 -7.09
N PHE A 62 -4.84 -0.44 -7.29
CA PHE A 62 -5.72 0.03 -8.37
C PHE A 62 -5.35 1.45 -8.75
N GLU A 63 -5.62 1.82 -9.99
CA GLU A 63 -5.43 3.17 -10.49
C GLU A 63 -6.79 3.82 -10.74
N ILE A 64 -6.96 5.05 -10.27
CA ILE A 64 -8.13 5.85 -10.64
C ILE A 64 -7.76 6.64 -11.88
N TYR A 65 -8.27 6.20 -13.03
CA TYR A 65 -8.10 6.95 -14.27
C TYR A 65 -8.69 8.36 -14.13
N SER A 66 -7.91 9.37 -14.48
CA SER A 66 -8.35 10.76 -14.46
C SER A 66 -7.78 11.51 -15.67
N GLU A 67 -8.66 12.04 -16.51
CA GLU A 67 -8.24 12.87 -17.66
C GLU A 67 -7.63 14.22 -17.26
N ILE A 68 -7.81 14.61 -15.99
CA ILE A 68 -7.34 15.89 -15.44
C ILE A 68 -5.99 15.70 -14.72
N ALA A 69 -5.66 14.49 -14.28
CA ALA A 69 -4.37 14.18 -13.70
C ALA A 69 -3.33 14.04 -14.82
N ARG A 70 -2.61 15.11 -15.13
CA ARG A 70 -1.49 15.06 -16.09
C ARG A 70 -0.30 14.28 -15.53
N GLY A 71 -0.32 12.97 -15.72
CA GLY A 71 0.80 12.04 -15.58
C GLY A 71 0.50 10.88 -14.66
#